data_AF-A0A0C3J6S9-F1
#
_entry.id   AF-A0A0C3J6S9-F1
#
_cell.length_a   1.000
_cell.length_b   1.000
_cell.length_c   1.000
_cell.angle_alpha   90.00
_cell.angle_beta   90.00
_cell.angle_gamma   90.00
#
_symmetry.space_group_name_H-M   'P 1'
#
loop_
_entity.id
_entity.type
_entity.pdbx_description
1 polymer ?
#
loop_
_entity_poly.entity_id
_entity_poly.type
_entity_poly.pdbx_seq_one_letter_code
_entity_poly.pdbx_strand_id
1 'polypeptide(L)'
;LVRSQQLHTCSRATCLRVTCDRLICKRRAPWPLSDDDYVDERGNWGPRRTHGYINAYCPALLTTMRCNNDLKINTNGADTKDMAFYITAYATKKQKKSHNLSALMASALPYHMNNLKYDDVHECNRLLIYRCINVINREAELSGPQVVSYLMGYGDTFTSHNYAALYTGPLFSTIKALYPEFAVEATERYAYQSKSGEEECTDGDDNNDVIMLLCSRRGELYTCSQMQDYLQHGAELDNVSLLAFVCDTWEEQYTPCDKDSNQRTSHTRGQPAHMRSPYHEDHPKAQSHRRVCRAKGHNTLPQIVGPWLPRQDDSSTYDFYCACMLALLKPWRIAADLKGRDEEWSAAFEHMEASCTPWATRVLAGLQYYYD
;
A
#
# COMPACT_ATOMS: atom_id res chain seq x y z
N LEU A 1 -3.41 15.99 -35.45
CA LEU A 1 -4.37 15.09 -34.79
C LEU A 1 -5.07 15.75 -33.59
N VAL A 2 -4.33 16.21 -32.57
CA VAL A 2 -4.94 16.82 -31.36
C VAL A 2 -5.82 18.02 -31.68
N ARG A 3 -5.27 19.04 -32.34
CA ARG A 3 -6.01 20.27 -32.69
C ARG A 3 -7.20 20.04 -33.62
N SER A 4 -7.24 18.90 -34.31
CA SER A 4 -8.29 18.55 -35.27
C SER A 4 -9.35 17.58 -34.73
N GLN A 5 -9.04 16.79 -33.69
CA GLN A 5 -9.89 15.68 -33.22
C GLN A 5 -10.18 15.71 -31.70
N GLN A 6 -9.38 16.42 -30.90
CA GLN A 6 -9.49 16.46 -29.45
C GLN A 6 -10.00 17.82 -28.91
N LEU A 7 -10.47 18.70 -29.80
CA LEU A 7 -11.02 19.98 -29.40
C LEU A 7 -12.33 19.76 -28.64
N HIS A 8 -12.37 20.20 -27.40
CA HIS A 8 -13.57 20.15 -26.58
C HIS A 8 -14.62 21.11 -27.13
N THR A 9 -15.73 20.55 -27.61
CA THR A 9 -16.88 21.31 -28.07
C THR A 9 -18.05 21.11 -27.12
N CYS A 10 -18.51 22.20 -26.52
CA CYS A 10 -19.67 22.18 -25.64
C CYS A 10 -20.97 22.02 -26.46
N SER A 11 -21.84 21.11 -26.05
CA SER A 11 -23.22 21.02 -26.54
C SER A 11 -24.21 21.18 -25.37
N ARG A 12 -25.41 21.71 -25.64
CA ARG A 12 -26.50 21.80 -24.64
C ARG A 12 -27.00 20.43 -24.17
N ALA A 13 -26.94 19.41 -25.02
CA ALA A 13 -27.46 18.08 -24.71
C ALA A 13 -26.53 17.27 -23.80
N THR A 14 -25.21 17.47 -23.88
CA THR A 14 -24.24 16.56 -23.25
C THR A 14 -23.24 17.24 -22.31
N CYS A 15 -23.01 18.54 -22.45
CA CYS A 15 -21.89 19.22 -21.80
C CYS A 15 -22.29 20.41 -20.94
N LEU A 16 -23.13 21.31 -21.47
CA LEU A 16 -23.51 22.52 -20.76
C LEU A 16 -24.51 22.20 -19.65
N ARG A 17 -24.22 22.66 -18.45
CA ARG A 17 -25.14 22.64 -17.30
C ARG A 17 -25.70 24.02 -17.08
N VAL A 18 -27.00 24.10 -16.83
CA VAL A 18 -27.65 25.34 -16.40
C VAL A 18 -27.33 25.53 -14.92
N THR A 19 -26.69 26.63 -14.60
CA THR A 19 -26.60 27.20 -13.24
C THR A 19 -27.39 28.50 -13.24
N CYS A 20 -27.82 28.97 -12.06
CA CYS A 20 -28.85 30.01 -11.87
C CYS A 20 -28.95 31.06 -13.00
N ASP A 21 -27.83 31.63 -13.46
CA ASP A 21 -27.83 32.63 -14.54
C ASP A 21 -26.95 32.29 -15.76
N ARG A 22 -26.30 31.11 -15.83
CA ARG A 22 -25.30 30.81 -16.88
C ARG A 22 -25.25 29.33 -17.29
N LEU A 23 -24.92 29.11 -18.55
CA LEU A 23 -24.53 27.79 -19.06
C LEU A 23 -23.03 27.58 -18.78
N ILE A 24 -22.71 26.64 -17.89
CA ILE A 24 -21.33 26.28 -17.56
C ILE A 24 -20.97 24.92 -18.17
N CYS A 25 -19.74 24.78 -18.64
CA CYS A 25 -19.25 23.49 -19.12
C CYS A 25 -19.11 22.51 -17.93
N LYS A 26 -19.76 21.34 -17.99
CA LYS A 26 -19.60 20.26 -16.99
C LYS A 26 -18.14 19.85 -16.79
N ARG A 27 -17.32 19.97 -17.83
CA ARG A 27 -15.88 19.63 -17.82
C ARG A 27 -14.98 20.79 -17.40
N ARG A 28 -15.56 21.95 -17.08
CA ARG A 28 -14.87 23.18 -16.68
C ARG A 28 -13.98 23.80 -17.78
N ALA A 29 -14.30 23.59 -19.06
CA ALA A 29 -13.66 24.29 -20.16
C ALA A 29 -14.19 25.74 -20.29
N PRO A 30 -13.36 26.73 -20.69
CA PRO A 30 -11.94 26.57 -21.02
C PRO A 30 -11.08 26.33 -19.78
N TRP A 31 -10.14 25.38 -19.89
CA TRP A 31 -9.17 25.09 -18.84
C TRP A 31 -8.06 26.16 -18.79
N PRO A 32 -7.42 26.35 -17.62
CA PRO A 32 -6.31 27.28 -17.46
C PRO A 32 -5.19 27.01 -18.48
N LEU A 33 -4.67 28.08 -19.08
CA LEU A 33 -3.53 28.01 -19.98
C LEU A 33 -2.23 27.98 -19.16
N SER A 34 -1.24 27.27 -19.68
CA SER A 34 0.12 27.25 -19.14
C SER A 34 1.11 27.06 -20.27
N ASP A 35 2.18 27.86 -20.28
CA ASP A 35 3.21 27.73 -21.31
C ASP A 35 4.13 26.53 -21.07
N ASP A 36 4.25 26.08 -19.83
CA ASP A 36 5.06 24.95 -19.38
C ASP A 36 4.26 24.00 -18.47
N ASP A 37 4.72 22.75 -18.36
CA ASP A 37 4.27 21.84 -17.31
C ASP A 37 4.91 22.20 -15.96
N TYR A 38 4.15 22.08 -14.87
CA TYR A 38 4.62 22.42 -13.53
C TYR A 38 4.05 21.48 -12.46
N VAL A 39 4.81 21.36 -11.38
CA VAL A 39 4.36 20.85 -10.08
C VAL A 39 4.91 21.83 -9.04
N ASP A 40 4.05 22.43 -8.23
CA ASP A 40 4.46 23.35 -7.18
C ASP A 40 4.75 22.62 -5.86
N GLU A 41 5.30 23.34 -4.88
CA GLU A 41 5.63 22.79 -3.56
C GLU A 41 4.42 22.29 -2.77
N ARG A 42 3.21 22.74 -3.13
CA ARG A 42 1.95 22.30 -2.53
C ARG A 42 1.37 21.06 -3.23
N GLY A 43 2.05 20.54 -4.24
CA GLY A 43 1.60 19.39 -5.03
C GLY A 43 0.52 19.74 -6.05
N ASN A 44 0.21 21.02 -6.27
CA ASN A 44 -0.60 21.40 -7.42
C ASN A 44 0.22 21.18 -8.68
N TRP A 45 -0.44 20.68 -9.71
CA TRP A 45 0.21 20.44 -10.99
C TRP A 45 -0.63 20.98 -12.13
N GLY A 46 0.03 21.29 -13.24
CA GLY A 46 -0.63 21.70 -14.47
C GLY A 46 0.18 21.26 -15.68
N PRO A 47 -0.45 20.73 -16.72
CA PRO A 47 0.23 20.43 -17.97
C PRO A 47 0.43 21.72 -18.76
N ARG A 48 1.47 21.75 -19.60
CA ARG A 48 1.56 22.71 -20.69
C ARG A 48 0.26 22.71 -21.51
N ARG A 49 -0.43 23.84 -21.55
CA ARG A 49 -1.69 24.04 -22.27
C ARG A 49 -1.71 25.39 -22.95
N THR A 50 -1.40 25.42 -24.25
CA THR A 50 -1.50 26.63 -25.09
C THR A 50 -2.91 26.88 -25.63
N HIS A 51 -3.87 25.96 -25.39
CA HIS A 51 -5.25 26.10 -25.85
C HIS A 51 -6.25 25.52 -24.84
N GLY A 52 -7.14 26.36 -24.32
CA GLY A 52 -8.02 26.05 -23.19
C GLY A 52 -9.13 25.04 -23.48
N TYR A 53 -9.30 24.63 -24.74
CA TYR A 53 -10.28 23.61 -25.14
C TYR A 53 -9.61 22.29 -25.53
N ILE A 54 -8.32 22.10 -25.25
CA ILE A 54 -7.62 20.82 -25.48
C ILE A 54 -7.30 20.21 -24.12
N ASN A 55 -7.65 18.92 -23.96
CA ASN A 55 -7.32 18.13 -22.78
C ASN A 55 -5.81 18.02 -22.59
N ALA A 56 -5.39 17.63 -21.39
CA ALA A 56 -4.01 17.23 -21.17
C ALA A 56 -3.71 15.96 -21.98
N TYR A 57 -2.68 15.97 -22.82
CA TYR A 57 -2.32 14.83 -23.66
C TYR A 57 -0.81 14.61 -23.70
N CYS A 58 -0.39 13.36 -23.90
CA CYS A 58 1.00 13.00 -24.14
C CYS A 58 1.19 12.71 -25.64
N PRO A 59 2.06 13.46 -26.35
CA PRO A 59 2.36 13.20 -27.76
C PRO A 59 2.84 11.76 -28.02
N ALA A 60 3.64 11.19 -27.11
CA ALA A 60 4.13 9.82 -27.26
C ALA A 60 2.98 8.81 -27.20
N LEU A 61 2.11 8.88 -26.18
CA LEU A 61 0.95 7.99 -26.05
C LEU A 61 -0.03 8.16 -27.21
N LEU A 62 -0.24 9.40 -27.67
CA LEU A 62 -1.08 9.67 -28.82
C LEU A 62 -0.57 8.98 -30.09
N THR A 63 0.73 9.05 -30.35
CA THR A 63 1.34 8.45 -31.55
C THR A 63 1.38 6.92 -31.45
N THR A 64 1.70 6.37 -30.27
CA THR A 64 1.82 4.91 -30.09
C THR A 64 0.47 4.22 -30.03
N MET A 65 -0.47 4.74 -29.23
CA MET A 65 -1.78 4.13 -29.04
C MET A 65 -2.80 4.56 -30.10
N ARG A 66 -2.53 5.64 -30.84
CA ARG A 66 -3.40 6.21 -31.87
C ARG A 66 -4.83 6.51 -31.38
N CYS A 67 -4.96 6.82 -30.10
CA CYS A 67 -6.24 7.11 -29.44
C CYS A 67 -6.18 8.43 -28.67
N ASN A 68 -7.35 9.02 -28.46
CA ASN A 68 -7.48 10.21 -27.62
C ASN A 68 -7.10 9.87 -26.17
N ASN A 69 -6.36 10.75 -25.52
CA ASN A 69 -5.98 10.61 -24.11
C ASN A 69 -6.31 11.90 -23.35
N ASP A 70 -6.74 11.73 -22.10
CA ASP A 70 -7.01 12.80 -21.13
C ASP A 70 -6.21 12.46 -19.87
N LEU A 71 -4.98 12.97 -19.83
CA LEU A 71 -4.03 12.61 -18.78
C LEU A 71 -4.25 13.44 -17.53
N LYS A 72 -4.33 12.74 -16.40
CA LYS A 72 -4.39 13.36 -15.08
C LYS A 72 -3.32 12.74 -14.21
N ILE A 73 -2.55 13.60 -13.55
CA ILE A 73 -1.65 13.19 -12.48
C ILE A 73 -2.48 13.13 -11.21
N ASN A 74 -2.47 11.97 -10.58
CA ASN A 74 -3.11 11.74 -9.29
C ASN A 74 -2.01 11.82 -8.24
N THR A 75 -1.93 12.97 -7.57
CA THR A 75 -1.08 13.17 -6.40
C THR A 75 -1.86 12.83 -5.13
N ASN A 76 -1.22 12.61 -3.98
CA ASN A 76 -1.98 12.31 -2.75
C ASN A 76 -2.89 13.50 -2.37
N GLY A 77 -4.03 13.20 -1.73
CA GLY A 77 -5.03 14.19 -1.33
C GLY A 77 -6.47 13.78 -1.71
N ALA A 78 -7.40 14.71 -1.50
CA ALA A 78 -8.84 14.49 -1.71
C ALA A 78 -9.21 14.05 -3.13
N ASP A 79 -8.59 14.63 -4.16
CA ASP A 79 -8.85 14.30 -5.57
C ASP A 79 -8.50 12.83 -5.89
N THR A 80 -7.41 12.31 -5.32
CA THR A 80 -7.01 10.90 -5.51
C THR A 80 -7.93 9.94 -4.79
N LYS A 81 -8.48 10.30 -3.62
CA LYS A 81 -9.51 9.50 -2.94
C LYS A 81 -10.75 9.33 -3.82
N ASP A 82 -11.26 10.42 -4.37
CA ASP A 82 -12.42 10.41 -5.26
C ASP A 82 -12.16 9.60 -6.54
N MET A 83 -10.97 9.76 -7.13
CA MET A 83 -10.57 8.98 -8.29
C MET A 83 -10.36 7.51 -7.98
N ALA A 84 -9.76 7.16 -6.84
CA ALA A 84 -9.58 5.78 -6.41
C ALA A 84 -10.94 5.09 -6.23
N PHE A 85 -11.91 5.76 -5.60
CA PHE A 85 -13.28 5.26 -5.49
C PHE A 85 -13.91 5.05 -6.86
N TYR A 86 -13.79 6.03 -7.76
CA TYR A 86 -14.33 5.94 -9.11
C TYR A 86 -13.70 4.80 -9.94
N ILE A 87 -12.38 4.68 -9.92
CA ILE A 87 -11.62 3.63 -10.62
C ILE A 87 -12.01 2.27 -10.03
N THR A 88 -12.05 2.14 -8.71
CA THR A 88 -12.43 0.90 -8.03
C THR A 88 -13.86 0.51 -8.38
N ALA A 89 -14.82 1.43 -8.35
CA ALA A 89 -16.20 1.17 -8.76
C ALA A 89 -16.31 0.70 -10.22
N TYR A 90 -15.42 1.18 -11.10
CA TYR A 90 -15.37 0.74 -12.49
C TYR A 90 -14.69 -0.61 -12.66
N ALA A 91 -13.57 -0.84 -11.96
CA ALA A 91 -12.81 -2.08 -12.00
C ALA A 91 -13.61 -3.24 -11.38
N THR A 92 -14.34 -2.97 -10.28
CA THR A 92 -15.21 -3.93 -9.60
C THR A 92 -16.61 -4.00 -10.20
N LYS A 93 -16.86 -3.27 -11.30
CA LYS A 93 -18.15 -3.30 -11.99
C LYS A 93 -18.44 -4.74 -12.40
N LYS A 94 -19.53 -5.29 -11.85
CA LYS A 94 -19.94 -6.67 -12.11
C LYS A 94 -19.92 -6.93 -13.62
N GLN A 95 -19.21 -7.98 -14.04
CA GLN A 95 -19.37 -8.51 -15.38
C GLN A 95 -20.86 -8.77 -15.63
N LYS A 96 -21.30 -8.57 -16.88
CA LYS A 96 -22.72 -8.77 -17.23
C LYS A 96 -23.14 -10.18 -16.80
N LYS A 97 -24.38 -10.31 -16.32
CA LYS A 97 -24.92 -11.61 -15.89
C LYS A 97 -24.75 -12.63 -17.02
N SER A 98 -24.03 -13.72 -16.74
CA SER A 98 -23.97 -14.83 -17.68
C SER A 98 -25.32 -15.52 -17.71
N HIS A 99 -26.01 -15.47 -18.85
CA HIS A 99 -27.34 -16.06 -19.00
C HIS A 99 -27.31 -17.60 -18.99
N ASN A 100 -26.13 -18.22 -19.05
CA ASN A 100 -25.91 -19.67 -19.12
C ASN A 100 -25.36 -20.28 -17.82
N LEU A 101 -25.30 -19.54 -16.71
CA LEU A 101 -24.62 -19.99 -15.48
C LEU A 101 -25.15 -21.34 -14.96
N SER A 102 -26.47 -21.54 -14.99
CA SER A 102 -27.12 -22.80 -14.59
C SER A 102 -26.74 -23.97 -15.51
N ALA A 103 -26.62 -23.74 -16.82
CA ALA A 103 -26.18 -24.75 -17.78
C ALA A 103 -24.72 -25.14 -17.55
N LEU A 104 -23.86 -24.15 -17.24
CA LEU A 104 -22.46 -24.40 -16.89
C LEU A 104 -22.34 -25.24 -15.61
N MET A 105 -23.07 -24.88 -14.55
CA MET A 105 -23.11 -25.69 -13.32
C MET A 105 -23.64 -27.10 -13.58
N ALA A 106 -24.68 -27.25 -14.40
CA ALA A 106 -25.21 -28.57 -14.77
C ALA A 106 -24.18 -29.44 -15.50
N SER A 107 -23.31 -28.85 -16.33
CA SER A 107 -22.23 -29.57 -17.00
C SER A 107 -21.16 -30.13 -16.04
N ALA A 108 -21.07 -29.61 -14.81
CA ALA A 108 -20.18 -30.12 -13.77
C ALA A 108 -20.74 -31.39 -13.09
N LEU A 109 -22.07 -31.60 -13.11
CA LEU A 109 -22.74 -32.68 -12.39
C LEU A 109 -22.30 -34.10 -12.83
N PRO A 110 -22.13 -34.41 -14.14
CA PRO A 110 -21.64 -35.72 -14.56
C PRO A 110 -20.26 -36.05 -13.98
N TYR A 111 -19.36 -35.06 -13.91
CA TYR A 111 -18.04 -35.23 -13.28
C TYR A 111 -18.15 -35.46 -11.78
N HIS A 112 -19.17 -34.89 -11.13
CA HIS A 112 -19.48 -35.12 -9.73
C HIS A 112 -19.97 -36.54 -9.46
N MET A 113 -21.05 -36.93 -10.14
CA MET A 113 -21.74 -38.22 -9.95
C MET A 113 -20.88 -39.42 -10.35
N ASN A 114 -20.02 -39.31 -11.36
CA ASN A 114 -19.19 -40.43 -11.81
C ASN A 114 -18.00 -40.73 -10.87
N ASN A 115 -17.78 -39.93 -9.82
CA ASN A 115 -16.66 -40.05 -8.88
C ASN A 115 -17.12 -40.21 -7.41
N LEU A 116 -18.27 -40.82 -7.17
CA LEU A 116 -18.95 -40.96 -5.86
C LEU A 116 -18.24 -41.84 -4.80
N LYS A 117 -16.91 -41.84 -4.72
CA LYS A 117 -16.15 -42.65 -3.75
C LYS A 117 -16.01 -41.99 -2.35
N TYR A 118 -16.91 -41.09 -1.96
CA TYR A 118 -16.74 -40.31 -0.73
C TYR A 118 -17.78 -40.73 0.30
N ASP A 119 -17.33 -41.31 1.42
CA ASP A 119 -18.18 -41.70 2.55
C ASP A 119 -18.65 -40.48 3.37
N ASP A 120 -17.93 -39.36 3.29
CA ASP A 120 -18.28 -38.09 3.95
C ASP A 120 -19.12 -37.18 3.05
N VAL A 121 -20.33 -36.89 3.51
CA VAL A 121 -21.29 -35.99 2.86
C VAL A 121 -20.77 -34.55 2.80
N HIS A 122 -20.03 -34.08 3.82
CA HIS A 122 -19.46 -32.73 3.83
C HIS A 122 -18.41 -32.57 2.74
N GLU A 123 -17.47 -33.50 2.65
CA GLU A 123 -16.46 -33.50 1.60
C GLU A 123 -17.09 -33.67 0.20
N CYS A 124 -18.11 -34.51 0.07
CA CYS A 124 -18.85 -34.67 -1.18
C CYS A 124 -19.47 -33.34 -1.65
N ASN A 125 -20.17 -32.63 -0.76
CA ASN A 125 -20.78 -31.34 -1.06
C ASN A 125 -19.74 -30.25 -1.35
N ARG A 126 -18.64 -30.21 -0.59
CA ARG A 126 -17.53 -29.28 -0.84
C ARG A 126 -16.94 -29.48 -2.23
N LEU A 127 -16.73 -30.73 -2.65
CA LEU A 127 -16.22 -31.07 -3.97
C LEU A 127 -17.20 -30.75 -5.10
N LEU A 128 -18.51 -30.89 -4.87
CA LEU A 128 -19.53 -30.45 -5.84
C LEU A 128 -19.42 -28.95 -6.10
N ILE A 129 -19.42 -28.15 -5.04
CA ILE A 129 -19.29 -26.68 -5.12
C ILE A 129 -17.98 -26.32 -5.82
N TYR A 130 -16.87 -26.95 -5.44
CA TYR A 130 -15.56 -26.74 -6.05
C TYR A 130 -15.56 -27.03 -7.55
N ARG A 131 -16.19 -28.13 -7.99
CA ARG A 131 -16.31 -28.48 -9.42
C ARG A 131 -17.16 -27.48 -10.19
N CYS A 132 -18.29 -27.05 -9.62
CA CYS A 132 -19.13 -26.01 -10.22
C CYS A 132 -18.34 -24.69 -10.39
N ILE A 133 -17.62 -24.25 -9.36
CA ILE A 133 -16.77 -23.04 -9.42
C ILE A 133 -15.69 -23.18 -10.50
N ASN A 134 -15.02 -24.34 -10.59
CA ASN A 134 -14.00 -24.55 -11.61
C ASN A 134 -14.55 -24.49 -13.04
N VAL A 135 -15.75 -25.03 -13.29
CA VAL A 135 -16.39 -24.89 -14.61
C VAL A 135 -16.72 -23.43 -14.90
N ILE A 136 -17.28 -22.71 -13.92
CA ILE A 136 -17.58 -21.28 -14.07
C ILE A 136 -16.31 -20.48 -14.38
N ASN A 137 -15.22 -20.75 -13.65
CA ASN A 137 -13.95 -20.09 -13.86
C ASN A 137 -13.31 -20.45 -15.21
N ARG A 138 -13.46 -21.70 -15.68
CA ARG A 138 -12.93 -22.14 -16.98
C ARG A 138 -13.61 -21.43 -18.14
N GLU A 139 -14.93 -21.25 -18.05
CA GLU A 139 -15.75 -20.63 -19.09
C GLU A 139 -15.85 -19.11 -18.91
N ALA A 140 -15.12 -18.53 -17.95
CA ALA A 140 -15.08 -17.10 -17.74
C ALA A 140 -14.38 -16.41 -18.91
N GLU A 141 -15.10 -15.49 -19.55
CA GLU A 141 -14.53 -14.69 -20.64
C GLU A 141 -13.54 -13.66 -20.10
N LEU A 142 -12.30 -13.74 -20.59
CA LEU A 142 -11.25 -12.76 -20.33
C LEU A 142 -11.01 -11.91 -21.58
N SER A 143 -10.62 -10.65 -21.39
CA SER A 143 -10.29 -9.81 -22.53
C SER A 143 -9.00 -10.32 -23.21
N GLY A 144 -8.99 -10.37 -24.54
CA GLY A 144 -7.79 -10.76 -25.31
C GLY A 144 -6.52 -9.99 -24.88
N PRO A 145 -6.56 -8.66 -24.69
CA PRO A 145 -5.42 -7.90 -24.19
C PRO A 145 -4.91 -8.36 -22.81
N GLN A 146 -5.82 -8.68 -21.87
CA GLN A 146 -5.43 -9.20 -20.55
C GLN A 146 -4.70 -10.53 -20.70
N VAL A 147 -5.25 -11.47 -21.47
CA VAL A 147 -4.62 -12.78 -21.70
C VAL A 147 -3.22 -12.64 -22.28
N VAL A 148 -3.06 -11.80 -23.30
CA VAL A 148 -1.74 -11.54 -23.91
C VAL A 148 -0.77 -10.92 -22.90
N SER A 149 -1.22 -9.99 -22.06
CA SER A 149 -0.36 -9.35 -21.05
C SER A 149 0.26 -10.36 -20.08
N TYR A 150 -0.55 -11.32 -19.58
CA TYR A 150 -0.05 -12.37 -18.70
C TYR A 150 0.81 -13.40 -19.43
N LEU A 151 0.43 -13.81 -20.65
CA LEU A 151 1.23 -14.74 -21.45
C LEU A 151 2.62 -14.18 -21.78
N MET A 152 2.72 -12.86 -21.99
CA MET A 152 3.98 -12.17 -22.23
C MET A 152 4.76 -11.83 -20.95
N GLY A 153 4.22 -12.14 -19.77
CA GLY A 153 4.85 -11.83 -18.49
C GLY A 153 4.86 -10.34 -18.12
N TYR A 154 4.06 -9.51 -18.78
CA TYR A 154 3.94 -8.08 -18.46
C TYR A 154 3.12 -7.84 -17.19
N GLY A 155 2.18 -8.74 -16.88
CA GLY A 155 1.25 -8.60 -15.76
C GLY A 155 0.20 -7.52 -16.01
N ASP A 156 -0.35 -6.97 -14.94
CA ASP A 156 -1.42 -5.96 -14.92
C ASP A 156 -1.01 -4.66 -14.22
N THR A 157 0.22 -4.60 -13.69
CA THR A 157 0.69 -3.52 -12.84
C THR A 157 2.04 -3.01 -13.33
N PHE A 158 2.14 -1.70 -13.55
CA PHE A 158 3.40 -1.03 -13.89
C PHE A 158 3.77 -0.09 -12.76
N THR A 159 4.77 -0.45 -11.95
CA THR A 159 5.27 0.38 -10.87
C THR A 159 6.71 0.80 -11.12
N SER A 160 7.03 2.04 -10.78
CA SER A 160 8.42 2.52 -10.74
C SER A 160 9.14 2.14 -9.44
N HIS A 161 8.37 1.76 -8.42
CA HIS A 161 8.84 1.45 -7.06
C HIS A 161 8.23 0.13 -6.57
N ASN A 162 8.89 -0.46 -5.60
CA ASN A 162 8.37 -1.55 -4.79
C ASN A 162 7.82 -0.99 -3.48
N TYR A 163 6.93 -1.73 -2.84
CA TYR A 163 6.32 -1.28 -1.59
C TYR A 163 6.50 -2.34 -0.50
N ALA A 164 6.89 -1.88 0.70
CA ALA A 164 6.99 -2.70 1.90
C ALA A 164 5.93 -2.23 2.90
N ALA A 165 5.08 -3.14 3.35
CA ALA A 165 4.04 -2.83 4.32
C ALA A 165 4.65 -2.35 5.64
N LEU A 166 4.23 -1.18 6.11
CA LEU A 166 4.49 -0.65 7.43
C LEU A 166 3.18 -0.67 8.21
N TYR A 167 3.08 -1.57 9.19
CA TYR A 167 1.88 -1.75 9.98
C TYR A 167 1.87 -0.76 11.14
N THR A 168 1.06 0.29 11.04
CA THR A 168 1.00 1.36 12.03
C THR A 168 0.25 0.98 13.31
N GLY A 169 -0.70 0.05 13.22
CA GLY A 169 -1.41 -0.50 14.41
C GLY A 169 -0.43 -1.04 15.46
N PRO A 170 0.39 -2.05 15.12
CA PRO A 170 1.40 -2.59 16.03
C PRO A 170 2.40 -1.55 16.54
N LEU A 171 2.77 -0.57 15.72
CA LEU A 171 3.61 0.56 16.15
C LEU A 171 2.93 1.37 17.24
N PHE A 172 1.66 1.76 17.03
CA PHE A 172 0.88 2.54 17.99
C PHE A 172 0.67 1.76 19.29
N SER A 173 0.30 0.48 19.19
CA SER A 173 0.17 -0.42 20.33
C SER A 173 1.47 -0.52 21.13
N THR A 174 2.62 -0.60 20.44
CA THR A 174 3.94 -0.64 21.09
C THR A 174 4.27 0.68 21.79
N ILE A 175 4.04 1.83 21.13
CA ILE A 175 4.28 3.15 21.74
C ILE A 175 3.40 3.33 22.97
N LYS A 176 2.11 3.00 22.90
CA LYS A 176 1.18 3.08 24.04
C LYS A 176 1.56 2.16 25.19
N ALA A 177 2.10 0.98 24.89
CA ALA A 177 2.60 0.07 25.92
C ALA A 177 3.86 0.60 26.63
N LEU A 178 4.74 1.31 25.89
CA LEU A 178 5.94 1.94 26.46
C LEU A 178 5.62 3.24 27.21
N TYR A 179 4.60 3.96 26.75
CA TYR A 179 4.19 5.29 27.22
C TYR A 179 2.67 5.34 27.45
N PRO A 180 2.20 4.87 28.62
CA PRO A 180 0.77 4.78 28.93
C PRO A 180 0.02 6.12 28.91
N GLU A 181 0.72 7.26 28.96
CA GLU A 181 0.12 8.59 28.81
C GLU A 181 -0.66 8.76 27.48
N PHE A 182 -0.30 8.01 26.44
CA PHE A 182 -0.99 8.04 25.15
C PHE A 182 -2.24 7.14 25.09
N ALA A 183 -2.49 6.32 26.11
CA ALA A 183 -3.61 5.39 26.12
C ALA A 183 -4.95 6.06 26.47
N VAL A 184 -4.95 7.24 27.10
CA VAL A 184 -6.12 7.70 27.86
C VAL A 184 -7.10 8.59 27.09
N GLU A 185 -6.70 9.37 26.07
CA GLU A 185 -7.66 10.32 25.43
C GLU A 185 -7.45 10.62 23.91
N ALA A 186 -6.35 10.19 23.27
CA ALA A 186 -5.89 10.86 22.04
C ALA A 186 -6.17 10.14 20.69
N THR A 187 -6.56 8.86 20.67
CA THR A 187 -6.46 8.06 19.42
C THR A 187 -7.74 7.46 18.85
N GLU A 188 -8.89 7.58 19.51
CA GLU A 188 -10.18 7.16 18.92
C GLU A 188 -10.51 7.91 17.62
N ARG A 189 -9.92 9.10 17.41
CA ARG A 189 -10.10 9.89 16.18
C ARG A 189 -9.43 9.32 14.94
N TYR A 190 -8.44 8.43 15.09
CA TYR A 190 -7.67 7.83 13.99
C TYR A 190 -8.01 6.36 13.75
N ALA A 191 -8.88 5.77 14.59
CA ALA A 191 -9.60 4.56 14.24
C ALA A 191 -10.42 4.84 12.98
N TYR A 192 -10.42 3.89 12.05
CA TYR A 192 -11.06 4.02 10.74
C TYR A 192 -12.56 4.29 10.93
N GLN A 193 -12.99 5.56 10.92
CA GLN A 193 -14.41 5.90 10.95
C GLN A 193 -15.06 5.46 9.62
N SER A 194 -15.48 4.20 9.55
CA SER A 194 -16.49 3.73 8.61
C SER A 194 -17.79 4.48 8.92
N LYS A 195 -17.98 5.65 8.31
CA LYS A 195 -19.33 6.22 8.15
C LYS A 195 -20.07 5.45 7.06
N SER A 196 -20.31 4.16 7.27
CA SER A 196 -21.48 3.48 6.72
C SER A 196 -22.58 3.67 7.75
N GLY A 197 -23.57 4.50 7.43
CA GLY A 197 -24.74 4.68 8.29
C GLY A 197 -25.54 3.38 8.32
N GLU A 198 -25.26 2.55 9.31
CA GLU A 198 -26.11 1.48 9.83
C GLU A 198 -25.63 1.25 11.27
N GLU A 199 -26.49 1.58 12.25
CA GLU A 199 -26.25 1.37 13.67
C GLU A 199 -26.22 -0.14 13.95
N GLU A 200 -25.04 -0.76 13.89
CA GLU A 200 -24.79 -2.06 14.52
C GLU A 200 -23.93 -1.86 15.77
N CYS A 201 -24.44 -2.34 16.90
CA CYS A 201 -23.75 -2.36 18.18
C CYS A 201 -22.41 -3.12 18.06
N THR A 202 -21.31 -2.40 18.03
CA THR A 202 -19.96 -2.96 18.13
C THR A 202 -19.41 -2.70 19.52
N ASP A 203 -19.71 -3.64 20.42
CA ASP A 203 -19.00 -3.79 21.69
C ASP A 203 -17.78 -4.68 21.39
N GLY A 204 -16.66 -4.05 21.07
CA GLY A 204 -15.43 -4.73 20.67
C GLY A 204 -14.33 -3.73 20.38
N ASP A 205 -13.31 -3.70 21.23
CA ASP A 205 -12.06 -2.97 21.09
C ASP A 205 -11.52 -3.12 19.64
N ASP A 206 -11.66 -2.04 18.86
CA ASP A 206 -11.44 -1.98 17.41
C ASP A 206 -9.94 -1.91 17.08
N ASN A 207 -9.15 -2.73 17.78
CA ASN A 207 -7.72 -2.81 17.63
C ASN A 207 -7.41 -3.75 16.44
N ASN A 208 -7.40 -3.17 15.23
CA ASN A 208 -7.02 -3.82 13.97
C ASN A 208 -5.51 -4.16 13.92
N ASP A 209 -4.98 -4.79 14.97
CA ASP A 209 -3.61 -5.29 15.00
C ASP A 209 -3.51 -6.51 14.06
N VAL A 210 -2.87 -6.29 12.91
CA VAL A 210 -2.54 -7.38 11.97
C VAL A 210 -1.45 -8.24 12.59
N ILE A 211 -1.84 -9.34 13.23
CA ILE A 211 -0.93 -10.32 13.81
C ILE A 211 -0.72 -11.45 12.80
N MET A 212 0.53 -11.72 12.42
CA MET A 212 0.84 -12.92 11.63
C MET A 212 0.83 -14.16 12.52
N LEU A 213 -0.07 -15.09 12.22
CA LEU A 213 -0.07 -16.44 12.79
C LEU A 213 0.83 -17.33 11.95
N LEU A 214 1.92 -17.82 12.55
CA LEU A 214 2.90 -18.69 11.91
C LEU A 214 2.82 -20.08 12.54
N CYS A 215 3.07 -21.10 11.72
CA CYS A 215 3.15 -22.48 12.18
C CYS A 215 4.60 -22.95 12.12
N SER A 216 5.14 -23.38 13.25
CA SER A 216 6.47 -23.99 13.37
C SER A 216 6.54 -25.29 12.56
N ARG A 217 7.75 -25.75 12.22
CA ARG A 217 7.98 -27.09 11.63
C ARG A 217 7.44 -28.23 12.51
N ARG A 218 7.20 -27.96 13.80
CA ARG A 218 6.61 -28.90 14.77
C ARG A 218 5.08 -28.82 14.89
N GLY A 219 4.41 -27.98 14.10
CA GLY A 219 2.96 -27.80 14.15
C GLY A 219 2.46 -26.81 15.20
N GLU A 220 3.36 -26.14 15.92
CA GLU A 220 3.01 -25.15 16.95
C GLU A 220 2.68 -23.80 16.31
N LEU A 221 1.53 -23.24 16.67
CA LEU A 221 1.14 -21.89 16.25
C LEU A 221 1.79 -20.85 17.16
N TYR A 222 2.38 -19.83 16.56
CA TYR A 222 2.90 -18.67 17.28
C TYR A 222 2.59 -17.39 16.53
N THR A 223 2.52 -16.28 17.27
CA THR A 223 2.33 -14.94 16.72
C THR A 223 3.67 -14.26 16.55
N CYS A 224 3.82 -13.45 15.52
CA CYS A 224 4.98 -12.59 15.34
C CYS A 224 4.52 -11.27 14.71
N SER A 225 4.89 -10.16 15.34
CA SER A 225 4.56 -8.82 14.85
C SER A 225 5.77 -8.19 14.14
N GLN A 226 5.51 -7.26 13.22
CA GLN A 226 6.56 -6.47 12.58
C GLN A 226 7.40 -5.69 13.60
N MET A 227 6.79 -5.26 14.72
CA MET A 227 7.50 -4.61 15.81
C MET A 227 8.44 -5.58 16.54
N GLN A 228 8.03 -6.84 16.73
CA GLN A 228 8.90 -7.86 17.30
C GLN A 228 10.09 -8.16 16.38
N ASP A 229 9.86 -8.29 15.07
CA ASP A 229 10.93 -8.46 14.08
C ASP A 229 11.94 -7.29 14.15
N TYR A 230 11.45 -6.05 14.30
CA TYR A 230 12.30 -4.87 14.44
C TYR A 230 13.03 -4.82 15.80
N LEU A 231 12.35 -4.98 16.93
CA LEU A 231 12.98 -4.84 18.25
C LEU A 231 14.00 -5.94 18.55
N GLN A 232 13.86 -7.11 17.91
CA GLN A 232 14.73 -8.28 18.08
C GLN A 232 15.59 -8.55 16.83
N HIS A 233 15.91 -7.51 16.05
CA HIS A 233 16.86 -7.63 14.93
C HIS A 233 18.30 -7.94 15.40
N GLY A 234 19.17 -8.36 14.48
CA GLY A 234 20.58 -8.66 14.79
C GLY A 234 21.49 -7.44 14.83
N ALA A 235 22.66 -7.57 15.47
CA ALA A 235 23.59 -6.47 15.73
C ALA A 235 23.98 -5.65 14.48
N GLU A 236 23.92 -6.24 13.29
CA GLU A 236 24.21 -5.56 12.03
C GLU A 236 23.22 -4.43 11.71
N LEU A 237 22.04 -4.42 12.34
CA LEU A 237 20.96 -3.45 12.11
C LEU A 237 20.72 -2.50 13.29
N ASP A 238 21.59 -2.48 14.32
CA ASP A 238 21.42 -1.67 15.54
C ASP A 238 21.22 -0.17 15.27
N ASN A 239 21.82 0.35 14.20
CA ASN A 239 21.77 1.77 13.82
C ASN A 239 20.70 2.08 12.76
N VAL A 240 19.75 1.17 12.53
CA VAL A 240 18.71 1.30 11.50
C VAL A 240 17.39 1.67 12.17
N SER A 241 16.72 2.72 11.69
CA SER A 241 15.39 3.09 12.18
C SER A 241 14.33 2.10 11.72
N LEU A 242 13.14 2.10 12.35
CA LEU A 242 12.04 1.22 11.95
C LEU A 242 11.68 1.36 10.47
N LEU A 243 11.61 2.60 9.98
CA LEU A 243 11.26 2.85 8.58
C LEU A 243 12.30 2.29 7.61
N ALA A 244 13.58 2.51 7.90
CA ALA A 244 14.68 1.96 7.12
C ALA A 244 14.73 0.43 7.23
N PHE A 245 14.46 -0.15 8.40
CA PHE A 245 14.37 -1.60 8.59
C PHE A 245 13.30 -2.20 7.67
N VAL A 246 12.11 -1.60 7.61
CA VAL A 246 11.02 -2.07 6.75
C VAL A 246 11.33 -1.91 5.26
N CYS A 247 11.88 -0.76 4.85
CA CYS A 247 12.10 -0.45 3.43
C CYS A 247 13.38 -1.10 2.88
N ASP A 248 14.46 -1.04 3.64
CA ASP A 248 15.82 -1.35 3.20
C ASP A 248 16.18 -2.81 3.48
N THR A 249 15.30 -3.58 4.11
CA THR A 249 15.53 -5.02 4.30
C THR A 249 14.32 -5.85 3.86
N TRP A 250 14.53 -7.14 3.63
CA TRP A 250 13.46 -8.13 3.48
C TRP A 250 13.76 -9.37 4.29
N GLU A 251 12.73 -10.16 4.58
CA GLU A 251 12.88 -11.42 5.30
C GLU A 251 13.17 -12.56 4.33
N GLU A 252 14.17 -13.38 4.65
CA GLU A 252 14.53 -14.58 3.90
C GLU A 252 14.46 -15.79 4.84
N GLN A 253 13.77 -16.85 4.41
CA GLN A 253 13.85 -18.16 5.06
C GLN A 253 15.19 -18.81 4.77
N TYR A 254 15.83 -19.37 5.78
CA TYR A 254 17.10 -20.07 5.63
C TYR A 254 17.13 -21.39 6.38
N THR A 255 17.97 -22.32 5.93
CA THR A 255 18.25 -23.56 6.65
C THR A 255 19.59 -23.45 7.40
N PRO A 256 19.77 -24.14 8.54
CA PRO A 256 21.03 -24.10 9.27
C PRO A 256 22.26 -24.54 8.44
N CYS A 257 22.10 -25.39 7.42
CA CYS A 257 23.16 -25.74 6.47
C CYS A 257 23.63 -24.56 5.60
N ASP A 258 22.80 -23.51 5.46
CA ASP A 258 23.18 -22.29 4.74
C ASP A 258 24.13 -21.39 5.56
N LYS A 259 24.31 -21.65 6.88
CA LYS A 259 25.20 -20.85 7.74
C LYS A 259 26.66 -20.91 7.28
N ASP A 260 27.11 -22.04 6.76
CA ASP A 260 28.51 -22.24 6.31
C ASP A 260 28.81 -21.60 4.94
N SER A 261 27.79 -21.22 4.19
CA SER A 261 27.98 -20.56 2.88
C SER A 261 28.40 -19.09 2.98
N ASN A 262 28.20 -18.46 4.16
CA ASN A 262 28.46 -17.04 4.40
C ASN A 262 29.95 -16.70 4.58
N GLN A 263 30.84 -17.69 4.71
CA GLN A 263 32.30 -17.48 4.78
C GLN A 263 33.02 -17.72 3.45
N ARG A 264 32.32 -17.66 2.30
CA ARG A 264 33.00 -17.66 1.00
C ARG A 264 33.68 -16.31 0.77
N THR A 265 34.91 -16.19 1.26
CA THR A 265 35.88 -15.13 0.91
C THR A 265 36.49 -15.32 -0.48
N SER A 266 35.83 -16.06 -1.39
CA SER A 266 36.36 -16.19 -2.75
C SER A 266 36.30 -14.84 -3.43
N HIS A 267 37.40 -14.44 -4.06
CA HIS A 267 37.51 -13.33 -5.00
C HIS A 267 36.69 -13.59 -6.28
N THR A 268 35.41 -13.91 -6.16
CA THR A 268 34.50 -14.10 -7.29
C THR A 268 34.19 -12.74 -7.89
N ARG A 269 34.53 -12.56 -9.17
CA ARG A 269 34.07 -11.43 -9.98
C ARG A 269 32.53 -11.49 -10.06
N GLY A 270 31.85 -10.60 -9.36
CA GLY A 270 30.39 -10.55 -9.30
C GLY A 270 29.89 -9.45 -8.35
N GLN A 271 28.57 -9.23 -8.34
CA GLN A 271 27.94 -8.29 -7.42
C GLN A 271 28.15 -8.77 -5.97
N PRO A 272 28.55 -7.88 -5.03
CA PRO A 272 28.72 -8.24 -3.64
C PRO A 272 27.45 -8.87 -3.07
N ALA A 273 27.61 -9.90 -2.23
CA ALA A 273 26.49 -10.49 -1.53
C ALA A 273 25.84 -9.45 -0.60
N HIS A 274 24.52 -9.50 -0.51
CA HIS A 274 23.77 -8.67 0.44
C HIS A 274 24.17 -8.98 1.88
N MET A 275 24.27 -7.93 2.70
CA MET A 275 24.43 -8.06 4.15
C MET A 275 23.22 -8.78 4.72
N ARG A 276 23.45 -9.73 5.63
CA ARG A 276 22.42 -10.54 6.26
C ARG A 276 22.54 -10.38 7.77
N SER A 277 21.43 -10.20 8.44
CA SER A 277 21.35 -10.03 9.88
C SER A 277 20.40 -11.09 10.46
N PRO A 278 20.91 -12.05 11.26
CA PRO A 278 20.05 -13.01 11.96
C PRO A 278 19.26 -12.30 13.07
N TYR A 279 18.05 -12.77 13.38
CA TYR A 279 17.34 -12.28 14.56
C TYR A 279 18.04 -12.70 15.86
N HIS A 280 17.74 -12.01 16.96
CA HIS A 280 18.17 -12.39 18.31
C HIS A 280 17.71 -13.81 18.66
N GLU A 281 18.45 -14.53 19.52
CA GLU A 281 18.17 -15.95 19.83
C GLU A 281 16.76 -16.18 20.42
N ASP A 282 16.25 -15.20 21.17
CA ASP A 282 14.91 -15.22 21.76
C ASP A 282 13.78 -14.98 20.75
N HIS A 283 14.10 -14.57 19.52
CA HIS A 283 13.11 -14.32 18.50
C HIS A 283 12.50 -15.64 17.99
N PRO A 284 11.17 -15.77 17.84
CA PRO A 284 10.52 -17.00 17.38
C PRO A 284 11.05 -17.52 16.03
N LYS A 285 11.54 -16.59 15.18
CA LYS A 285 12.10 -16.92 13.87
C LYS A 285 13.64 -17.03 13.84
N ALA A 286 14.36 -16.93 14.95
CA ALA A 286 15.83 -16.89 14.99
C ALA A 286 16.52 -18.03 14.21
N GLN A 287 15.92 -19.23 14.27
CA GLN A 287 16.47 -20.43 13.65
C GLN A 287 15.99 -20.67 12.20
N SER A 288 15.05 -19.86 11.70
CA SER A 288 14.37 -20.11 10.42
C SER A 288 14.39 -18.94 9.45
N HIS A 289 14.50 -17.71 9.95
CA HIS A 289 14.47 -16.50 9.13
C HIS A 289 15.61 -15.54 9.52
N ARG A 290 15.99 -14.70 8.56
CA ARG A 290 16.96 -13.62 8.74
C ARG A 290 16.56 -12.41 7.91
N ARG A 291 17.04 -11.22 8.28
CA ARG A 291 16.89 -10.02 7.46
C ARG A 291 18.02 -9.96 6.44
N VAL A 292 17.69 -9.52 5.23
CA VAL A 292 18.66 -9.28 4.15
C VAL A 292 18.56 -7.82 3.74
N CYS A 293 19.69 -7.12 3.71
CA CYS A 293 19.76 -5.70 3.36
C CYS A 293 19.72 -5.51 1.85
N ARG A 294 18.88 -4.60 1.37
CA ARG A 294 18.79 -4.21 -0.05
C ARG A 294 20.06 -3.51 -0.50
N ALA A 295 20.32 -3.63 -1.80
CA ALA A 295 21.43 -2.91 -2.40
C ALA A 295 21.14 -1.41 -2.36
N LYS A 296 22.19 -0.60 -2.18
CA LYS A 296 22.06 0.86 -2.21
C LYS A 296 21.38 1.31 -3.52
N GLY A 297 20.44 2.23 -3.40
CA GLY A 297 19.66 2.75 -4.54
C GLY A 297 18.47 1.88 -4.94
N HIS A 298 18.03 0.93 -4.10
CA HIS A 298 16.75 0.27 -4.30
C HIS A 298 15.58 1.29 -4.27
N ASN A 299 14.49 0.94 -4.94
CA ASN A 299 13.31 1.76 -5.14
C ASN A 299 12.14 1.30 -4.25
N THR A 300 12.42 0.88 -3.01
CA THR A 300 11.38 0.39 -2.08
C THR A 300 10.87 1.54 -1.23
N LEU A 301 9.56 1.72 -1.16
CA LEU A 301 8.88 2.73 -0.36
C LEU A 301 7.97 2.07 0.70
N PRO A 302 7.66 2.74 1.81
CA PRO A 302 6.70 2.23 2.77
C PRO A 302 5.28 2.28 2.18
N GLN A 303 4.49 1.24 2.43
CA GLN A 303 3.05 1.25 2.27
C GLN A 303 2.44 1.26 3.67
N ILE A 304 1.79 2.36 4.05
CA ILE A 304 1.11 2.46 5.34
C ILE A 304 -0.10 1.54 5.36
N VAL A 305 -0.14 0.62 6.32
CA VAL A 305 -1.26 -0.32 6.51
C VAL A 305 -1.77 -0.17 7.94
N GLY A 306 -3.06 0.14 8.07
CA GLY A 306 -3.70 0.41 9.36
C GLY A 306 -4.08 1.89 9.52
N PRO A 307 -4.26 2.38 10.76
CA PRO A 307 -4.60 3.77 11.02
C PRO A 307 -3.52 4.71 10.49
N TRP A 308 -3.92 5.85 9.93
CA TRP A 308 -2.95 6.81 9.41
C TRP A 308 -2.17 7.47 10.54
N LEU A 309 -0.91 7.87 10.27
CA LEU A 309 -0.03 8.55 11.24
C LEU A 309 -0.62 9.88 11.67
N PRO A 310 -0.57 10.30 12.95
CA PRO A 310 -1.17 11.54 13.42
C PRO A 310 -0.71 12.79 12.65
N ARG A 311 -1.55 13.83 12.64
CA ARG A 311 -1.25 15.12 12.00
C ARG A 311 -0.27 15.95 12.83
N GLN A 312 0.60 16.70 12.17
CA GLN A 312 1.50 17.65 12.82
C GLN A 312 0.77 18.90 13.34
N ASP A 313 -0.31 19.32 12.67
CA ASP A 313 -1.06 20.54 12.99
C ASP A 313 -2.12 20.36 14.10
N ASP A 314 -2.34 19.13 14.58
CA ASP A 314 -3.27 18.85 15.67
C ASP A 314 -2.58 18.91 17.03
N SER A 315 -2.74 20.03 17.72
CA SER A 315 -2.18 20.27 19.06
C SER A 315 -2.65 19.26 20.11
N SER A 316 -3.82 18.64 19.93
CA SER A 316 -4.33 17.64 20.88
C SER A 316 -3.59 16.31 20.81
N THR A 317 -2.90 16.04 19.69
CA THR A 317 -2.17 14.79 19.46
C THR A 317 -0.71 15.00 19.09
N TYR A 318 -0.18 16.22 19.27
CA TYR A 318 1.14 16.60 18.81
C TYR A 318 2.27 15.80 19.48
N ASP A 319 2.17 15.51 20.78
CA ASP A 319 3.13 14.65 21.46
C ASP A 319 3.15 13.22 20.91
N PHE A 320 1.98 12.68 20.58
CA PHE A 320 1.86 11.37 19.96
C PHE A 320 2.42 11.38 18.52
N TYR A 321 2.24 12.49 17.79
CA TYR A 321 2.90 12.71 16.50
C TYR A 321 4.42 12.67 16.63
N CYS A 322 4.98 13.43 17.56
CA CYS A 322 6.42 13.45 17.83
C CYS A 322 6.94 12.05 18.17
N ALA A 323 6.24 11.31 19.04
CA ALA A 323 6.58 9.94 19.41
C ALA A 323 6.58 8.99 18.20
N CYS A 324 5.56 9.07 17.33
CA CYS A 324 5.50 8.27 16.11
C CYS A 324 6.64 8.60 15.14
N MET A 325 6.96 9.88 14.92
CA MET A 325 8.03 10.27 14.01
C MET A 325 9.41 9.83 14.52
N LEU A 326 9.66 9.98 15.83
CA LEU A 326 10.87 9.47 16.48
C LEU A 326 10.97 7.95 16.33
N ALA A 327 9.88 7.21 16.57
CA ALA A 327 9.88 5.76 16.43
C ALA A 327 10.10 5.27 14.99
N LEU A 328 9.73 6.07 13.98
CA LEU A 328 9.95 5.72 12.57
C LEU A 328 11.37 6.06 12.11
N LEU A 329 11.94 7.17 12.58
CA LEU A 329 13.15 7.77 11.99
C LEU A 329 14.40 7.64 12.86
N LYS A 330 14.25 7.37 14.15
CA LYS A 330 15.37 7.09 15.05
C LYS A 330 15.61 5.58 15.16
N PRO A 331 16.85 5.09 15.27
CA PRO A 331 17.13 3.74 15.75
C PRO A 331 16.74 3.62 17.23
N TRP A 332 16.02 2.56 17.59
CA TRP A 332 15.58 2.33 18.98
C TRP A 332 15.24 0.86 19.22
N ARG A 333 15.42 0.43 20.47
CA ARG A 333 15.00 -0.88 20.99
C ARG A 333 14.25 -0.77 22.32
N ILE A 334 14.58 0.25 23.11
CA ILE A 334 13.94 0.54 24.39
C ILE A 334 13.38 1.96 24.40
N ALA A 335 12.45 2.22 25.32
CA ALA A 335 11.84 3.55 25.49
C ALA A 335 12.90 4.67 25.61
N ALA A 336 13.96 4.44 26.39
CA ALA A 336 15.03 5.43 26.61
C ALA A 336 15.78 5.85 25.33
N ASP A 337 15.72 5.05 24.27
CA ASP A 337 16.35 5.39 22.99
C ASP A 337 15.55 6.45 22.24
N LEU A 338 14.24 6.54 22.45
CA LEU A 338 13.39 7.51 21.76
C LEU A 338 13.61 8.92 22.30
N LYS A 339 13.65 9.06 23.63
CA LYS A 339 13.61 10.35 24.33
C LYS A 339 14.21 10.25 25.73
N GLY A 340 14.85 11.33 26.19
CA GLY A 340 15.35 11.44 27.56
C GLY A 340 14.23 11.43 28.62
N ARG A 341 14.54 11.01 29.85
CA ARG A 341 13.54 10.78 30.91
C ARG A 341 12.70 12.03 31.25
N ASP A 342 13.32 13.21 31.23
CA ASP A 342 12.72 14.50 31.58
C ASP A 342 12.65 15.45 30.37
N GLU A 343 12.89 14.95 29.16
CA GLU A 343 12.78 15.74 27.93
C GLU A 343 11.29 15.95 27.59
N GLU A 344 10.93 16.90 26.73
CA GLU A 344 9.60 16.97 26.12
C GLU A 344 9.57 16.30 24.74
N TRP A 345 8.40 15.85 24.28
CA TRP A 345 8.31 15.10 23.02
C TRP A 345 8.63 16.00 21.82
N SER A 346 8.16 17.24 21.87
CA SER A 346 8.52 18.34 20.96
C SER A 346 10.04 18.55 20.90
N ALA A 347 10.70 18.72 22.05
CA ALA A 347 12.14 18.96 22.12
C ALA A 347 12.96 17.79 21.53
N ALA A 348 12.60 16.55 21.86
CA ALA A 348 13.25 15.36 21.30
C ALA A 348 13.07 15.27 19.77
N PHE A 349 11.88 15.61 19.28
CA PHE A 349 11.58 15.66 17.86
C PHE A 349 12.38 16.76 17.15
N GLU A 350 12.45 17.98 17.70
CA GLU A 350 13.25 19.08 17.17
C GLU A 350 14.75 18.73 17.09
N HIS A 351 15.30 18.06 18.11
CA HIS A 351 16.67 17.56 18.08
C HIS A 351 16.91 16.55 16.95
N MET A 352 15.95 15.64 16.73
CA MET A 352 16.01 14.68 15.64
C MET A 352 15.88 15.35 14.28
N GLU A 353 14.97 16.32 14.13
CA GLU A 353 14.77 17.09 12.90
C GLU A 353 16.01 17.93 12.54
N ALA A 354 16.66 18.56 13.53
CA ALA A 354 17.89 19.33 13.32
C ALA A 354 19.08 18.46 12.87
N SER A 355 19.06 17.16 13.19
CA SER A 355 20.09 16.19 12.81
C SER A 355 19.65 15.25 11.68
N CYS A 356 18.47 15.49 11.09
CA CYS A 356 17.89 14.62 10.07
C CYS A 356 18.68 14.64 8.77
N THR A 357 18.71 13.48 8.11
CA THR A 357 19.18 13.40 6.73
C THR A 357 18.16 14.06 5.78
N PRO A 358 18.59 14.52 4.59
CA PRO A 358 17.66 15.00 3.56
C PRO A 358 16.60 13.96 3.13
N TRP A 359 16.85 12.69 3.38
CA TRP A 359 15.85 11.64 3.20
C TRP A 359 14.77 11.70 4.29
N ALA A 360 15.15 11.79 5.56
CA ALA A 360 14.21 11.87 6.67
C ALA A 360 13.32 13.12 6.60
N THR A 361 13.89 14.28 6.23
CA THR A 361 13.10 15.51 6.00
C THR A 361 12.05 15.33 4.91
N ARG A 362 12.39 14.65 3.80
CA ARG A 362 11.43 14.34 2.73
C ARG A 362 10.37 13.35 3.17
N VAL A 363 10.72 12.38 4.02
CA VAL A 363 9.75 11.46 4.62
C VAL A 363 8.76 12.23 5.49
N LEU A 364 9.22 13.09 6.40
CA LEU A 364 8.36 13.89 7.26
C LEU A 364 7.35 14.72 6.45
N ALA A 365 7.83 15.43 5.43
CA ALA A 365 6.97 16.19 4.51
C ALA A 365 5.97 15.26 3.79
N GLY A 366 6.43 14.12 3.27
CA GLY A 366 5.59 13.16 2.56
C GLY A 366 4.51 12.50 3.42
N LEU A 367 4.77 12.30 4.73
CA LEU A 367 3.79 11.76 5.67
C LEU A 367 2.65 12.73 5.97
N GLN A 368 2.93 14.03 5.96
CA GLN A 368 1.92 15.07 6.16
C GLN A 368 1.10 15.36 4.90
N TYR A 369 1.64 15.07 3.71
CA TYR A 369 0.96 15.32 2.43
C TYR A 369 -0.39 14.60 2.25
N TYR A 370 -0.73 13.60 3.08
CA TYR A 370 -2.06 12.99 3.07
C TYR A 370 -3.16 13.89 3.67
N TYR A 371 -2.76 14.83 4.51
CA TYR A 371 -3.64 15.65 5.34
C TYR A 371 -3.94 17.04 4.77
N ASP A 372 -3.18 17.43 3.76
CA ASP A 372 -3.40 18.58 2.89
C ASP A 372 -4.44 18.24 1.81
#